data_AF-A0A5B8V030-F1
#
_entry.id   AF-A0A5B8V030-F1
#
_cell.length_a   1.000
_cell.length_b   1.000
_cell.length_c   1.000
_cell.angle_alpha   90.00
_cell.angle_beta   90.00
_cell.angle_gamma   90.00
#
_symmetry.space_group_name_H-M   'P 1'
#
loop_
_entity.id
_entity.type
_entity.pdbx_description
1 polymer ?
#
loop_
_entity_poly.entity_id
_entity_poly.type
_entity_poly.pdbx_seq_one_letter_code
_entity_poly.pdbx_strand_id
1 'polypeptide(L)'
;MKKTLLLVALCVASLATFAQTTTTFGIKAGINSSKLTVSATGGSVSTESLVGFHIGGLVDIGTDNFSFQPGVLFSSKGGKSSSEGGTSKVTLNYIEIPVNFLYKVPAGDGKVFFGGGPYFGYGISASGTDADGTKETVHFGSTSEDVKNPDYGVNFLAGYQFSQGFALNINYGLGLANLSNDDAGVNLKTKNQVLSFSLSYFIK
;
A
#
# COMPACT_ATOMS: atom_id res chain seq x y z
N MET A 1 21.27 -17.86 -8.11
CA MET A 1 21.91 -16.85 -7.22
C MET A 1 22.78 -15.86 -7.99
N LYS A 2 23.80 -16.29 -8.76
CA LYS A 2 24.65 -15.34 -9.52
C LYS A 2 23.90 -14.51 -10.57
N LYS A 3 22.94 -15.13 -11.29
CA LYS A 3 22.12 -14.44 -12.31
C LYS A 3 21.10 -13.46 -11.72
N THR A 4 20.50 -13.79 -10.57
CA THR A 4 19.59 -12.90 -9.84
C THR A 4 20.33 -11.73 -9.22
N LEU A 5 21.54 -11.96 -8.68
CA LEU A 5 22.40 -10.88 -8.18
C LEU A 5 22.85 -9.95 -9.31
N LEU A 6 23.15 -10.50 -10.49
CA LEU A 6 23.50 -9.73 -11.68
C LEU A 6 22.32 -8.89 -12.20
N LEU A 7 21.10 -9.44 -12.17
CA LEU A 7 19.89 -8.68 -12.54
C LEU A 7 19.63 -7.52 -11.58
N VAL A 8 19.74 -7.77 -10.26
CA VAL A 8 19.60 -6.70 -9.25
C VAL A 8 20.69 -5.65 -9.43
N ALA A 9 21.94 -6.05 -9.67
CA ALA A 9 23.05 -5.14 -9.93
C ALA A 9 22.85 -4.34 -11.24
N LEU A 10 22.32 -4.94 -12.30
CA LEU A 10 21.99 -4.24 -13.54
C LEU A 10 20.83 -3.25 -13.35
N CYS A 11 19.78 -3.63 -12.61
CA CYS A 11 18.69 -2.74 -12.26
C CYS A 11 19.21 -1.54 -11.44
N VAL A 12 20.06 -1.78 -10.43
CA VAL A 12 20.69 -0.73 -9.62
C VAL A 12 21.63 0.14 -10.46
N ALA A 13 22.42 -0.44 -11.36
CA ALA A 13 23.32 0.30 -12.25
C ALA A 13 22.57 1.15 -13.29
N SER A 14 21.41 0.68 -13.78
CA SER A 14 20.56 1.45 -14.69
C SER A 14 19.91 2.68 -14.04
N LEU A 15 19.83 2.72 -12.70
CA LEU A 15 19.44 3.91 -11.95
C LEU A 15 20.56 4.97 -11.90
N ALA A 16 21.82 4.61 -12.20
CA ALA A 16 22.95 5.53 -12.12
C ALA A 16 23.16 6.37 -13.40
N THR A 17 22.44 6.09 -14.49
CA THR A 17 22.61 6.79 -15.79
C THR A 17 21.75 8.04 -15.97
N PHE A 18 21.14 8.57 -14.91
CA PHE A 18 20.37 9.82 -14.98
C PHE A 18 21.21 11.03 -14.58
N ALA A 19 22.06 11.51 -15.48
CA ALA A 19 22.95 12.66 -15.26
C ALA A 19 22.24 14.03 -15.08
N GLN A 20 20.90 14.08 -15.01
CA GLN A 20 20.11 15.30 -14.83
C GLN A 20 18.93 15.15 -13.85
N THR A 21 18.78 14.02 -13.18
CA THR A 21 17.65 13.84 -12.24
C THR A 21 18.02 14.26 -10.83
N THR A 22 17.16 15.07 -10.22
CA THR A 22 17.21 15.34 -8.79
C THR A 22 16.76 14.08 -8.05
N THR A 23 17.59 13.60 -7.12
CA THR A 23 17.24 12.51 -6.20
C THR A 23 17.03 13.12 -4.82
N THR A 24 15.87 12.87 -4.23
CA THR A 24 15.52 13.40 -2.91
C THR A 24 14.94 12.28 -2.05
N PHE A 25 15.46 12.14 -0.84
CA PHE A 25 14.95 11.16 0.11
C PHE A 25 13.82 11.79 0.92
N GLY A 26 12.78 11.01 1.20
CA GLY A 26 11.66 11.49 2.00
C GLY A 26 11.15 10.46 2.98
N ILE A 27 10.52 10.95 4.04
CA ILE A 27 9.79 10.15 5.00
C ILE A 27 8.30 10.40 4.76
N LYS A 28 7.49 9.35 4.81
CA LYS A 28 6.04 9.40 4.65
C LYS A 28 5.36 8.74 5.83
N ALA A 29 4.34 9.40 6.36
CA ALA A 29 3.46 8.85 7.38
C ALA A 29 2.02 9.25 7.08
N GLY A 30 1.07 8.42 7.47
CA GLY A 30 -0.34 8.71 7.23
C GLY A 30 -1.29 7.69 7.80
N ILE A 31 -2.58 7.98 7.62
CA ILE A 31 -3.68 7.14 8.03
C ILE A 31 -4.23 6.38 6.83
N ASN A 32 -4.67 5.15 7.08
CA ASN A 32 -5.31 4.29 6.09
C ASN A 32 -6.76 4.05 6.51
N SER A 33 -7.68 4.12 5.56
CA SER A 33 -9.04 3.63 5.67
C SER A 33 -9.16 2.47 4.69
N SER A 34 -9.06 1.24 5.20
CA SER A 34 -9.03 0.03 4.39
C SER A 34 -10.29 -0.79 4.58
N LYS A 35 -10.73 -1.47 3.53
CA LYS A 35 -11.82 -2.45 3.58
C LYS A 35 -11.44 -3.68 2.77
N LEU A 36 -12.04 -4.82 3.13
CA LEU A 36 -11.92 -6.07 2.40
C LEU A 36 -13.17 -6.25 1.55
N THR A 37 -12.98 -6.45 0.25
CA THR A 37 -14.05 -6.81 -0.66
C THR A 37 -13.98 -8.31 -0.92
N VAL A 38 -15.05 -9.01 -0.53
CA VAL A 38 -15.23 -10.45 -0.75
C VAL A 38 -16.19 -10.63 -1.91
N SER A 39 -15.76 -11.34 -2.95
CA SER A 39 -16.59 -11.66 -4.12
C SER A 39 -16.77 -13.17 -4.24
N ALA A 40 -18.01 -13.60 -4.47
CA ALA A 40 -18.39 -14.99 -4.72
C ALA A 40 -19.29 -15.08 -5.97
N THR A 41 -19.51 -16.28 -6.50
CA THR A 41 -20.43 -16.51 -7.64
C THR A 41 -21.85 -16.05 -7.27
N GLY A 42 -22.24 -14.83 -7.69
CA GLY A 42 -23.57 -14.25 -7.43
C GLY A 42 -23.58 -12.88 -6.75
N GLY A 43 -22.43 -12.36 -6.28
CA GLY A 43 -22.37 -11.01 -5.70
C GLY A 43 -21.06 -10.69 -4.99
N SER A 44 -20.88 -9.42 -4.64
CA SER A 44 -19.75 -8.92 -3.85
C SER A 44 -20.24 -8.20 -2.60
N VAL A 45 -19.66 -8.54 -1.45
CA VAL A 45 -19.90 -7.86 -0.17
C VAL A 45 -18.59 -7.21 0.28
N SER A 46 -18.67 -5.97 0.75
CA SER A 46 -17.52 -5.28 1.34
C SER A 46 -17.68 -5.19 2.85
N THR A 47 -16.59 -5.38 3.58
CA THR A 47 -16.54 -5.09 5.02
C THR A 47 -16.64 -3.59 5.26
N GLU A 48 -16.92 -3.20 6.50
CA GLU A 48 -16.75 -1.82 6.92
C GLU A 48 -15.26 -1.45 6.94
N SER A 49 -14.99 -0.14 6.85
CA SER A 49 -13.62 0.38 6.82
C SER A 49 -12.94 0.29 8.18
N LEU A 50 -11.75 -0.33 8.22
CA LEU A 50 -10.83 -0.30 9.33
C LEU A 50 -9.87 0.88 9.17
N VAL A 51 -9.67 1.64 10.25
CA VAL A 51 -8.66 2.69 10.29
C VAL A 51 -7.33 2.07 10.72
N GLY A 52 -6.31 2.21 9.87
CA GLY A 52 -4.92 1.84 10.13
C GLY A 52 -3.99 3.03 9.86
N PHE A 53 -2.70 2.73 9.73
CA PHE A 53 -1.67 3.74 9.44
C PHE A 53 -0.60 3.16 8.54
N HIS A 54 0.19 4.04 7.94
CA HIS A 54 1.44 3.66 7.28
C HIS A 54 2.55 4.63 7.65
N ILE A 55 3.79 4.12 7.63
CA ILE A 55 4.99 4.92 7.85
C ILE A 55 6.16 4.29 7.08
N GLY A 56 7.05 5.11 6.53
CA GLY A 56 8.28 4.61 5.96
C GLY A 56 9.02 5.65 5.13
N GLY A 57 9.95 5.14 4.32
CA GLY A 57 10.81 5.95 3.46
C GLY A 57 10.37 5.89 2.01
N LEU A 58 10.61 6.98 1.29
CA LEU A 58 10.45 7.06 -0.15
C LEU A 58 11.65 7.78 -0.76
N VAL A 59 11.92 7.49 -2.01
CA VAL A 59 12.92 8.20 -2.81
C VAL A 59 12.19 8.83 -3.96
N ASP A 60 12.49 10.08 -4.27
CA ASP A 60 11.92 10.81 -5.38
C ASP A 60 13.03 11.10 -6.37
N ILE A 61 12.96 10.44 -7.53
CA ILE A 61 13.98 10.48 -8.56
C ILE A 61 13.32 11.02 -9.81
N GLY A 62 13.73 12.18 -10.28
CA GLY A 62 13.03 12.76 -11.41
C GLY A 62 13.56 14.08 -11.92
N THR A 63 12.82 14.59 -12.89
CA THR A 63 12.98 15.92 -13.46
C THR A 63 11.95 16.86 -12.82
N ASP A 64 11.85 18.09 -13.33
CA ASP A 64 10.93 19.08 -12.78
C ASP A 64 9.46 18.67 -12.81
N ASN A 65 9.06 17.93 -13.85
CA ASN A 65 7.68 17.54 -14.11
C ASN A 65 7.40 16.05 -13.94
N PHE A 66 8.40 15.18 -14.09
CA PHE A 66 8.21 13.74 -13.98
C PHE A 66 9.05 13.18 -12.86
N SER A 67 8.44 12.38 -11.99
CA SER A 67 9.08 11.79 -10.84
C SER A 67 8.76 10.31 -10.76
N PHE A 68 9.79 9.52 -10.52
CA PHE A 68 9.72 8.13 -10.14
C PHE A 68 9.91 8.05 -8.62
N GLN A 69 8.90 7.54 -7.93
CA GLN A 69 8.85 7.52 -6.48
C GLN A 69 8.69 6.10 -5.93
N PRO A 70 9.78 5.30 -5.85
CA PRO A 70 9.81 4.07 -5.10
C PRO A 70 9.83 4.34 -3.58
N GLY A 71 9.34 3.39 -2.79
CA GLY A 71 9.43 3.48 -1.34
C GLY A 71 9.37 2.14 -0.63
N VAL A 72 9.51 2.18 0.68
CA VAL A 72 9.30 1.06 1.59
C VAL A 72 8.50 1.58 2.78
N LEU A 73 7.30 1.05 2.95
CA LEU A 73 6.33 1.47 3.97
C LEU A 73 5.94 0.27 4.82
N PHE A 74 5.93 0.44 6.14
CA PHE A 74 5.10 -0.39 6.98
C PHE A 74 3.66 0.11 6.84
N SER A 75 2.72 -0.78 6.50
CA SER A 75 1.31 -0.42 6.32
C SER A 75 0.40 -1.38 7.07
N SER A 76 -0.39 -0.83 7.98
CA SER A 76 -1.50 -1.53 8.63
C SER A 76 -2.79 -1.31 7.84
N LYS A 77 -3.40 -2.43 7.43
CA LYS A 77 -4.63 -2.52 6.63
C LYS A 77 -5.57 -3.56 7.26
N GLY A 78 -6.72 -3.78 6.64
CA GLY A 78 -7.66 -4.83 7.04
C GLY A 78 -9.12 -4.41 6.86
N GLY A 79 -10.01 -5.05 7.61
CA GLY A 79 -11.45 -4.81 7.57
C GLY A 79 -12.10 -5.06 8.91
N LYS A 80 -13.28 -4.48 9.11
CA LYS A 80 -14.11 -4.73 10.30
C LYS A 80 -15.52 -5.12 9.88
N SER A 81 -16.19 -5.92 10.71
CA SER A 81 -17.58 -6.31 10.52
C SER A 81 -18.32 -6.08 11.84
N SER A 82 -19.38 -5.29 11.81
CA SER A 82 -20.21 -4.99 12.97
C SER A 82 -21.50 -5.82 12.91
N SER A 83 -21.92 -6.40 14.02
CA SER A 83 -23.19 -7.12 14.17
C SER A 83 -23.79 -6.82 15.54
N GLU A 84 -25.07 -7.15 15.76
CA GLU A 84 -25.77 -6.83 17.02
C GLU A 84 -25.07 -7.37 18.29
N GLY A 85 -24.24 -8.42 18.15
CA GLY A 85 -23.44 -9.01 19.23
C GLY A 85 -22.02 -8.47 19.40
N GLY A 86 -21.54 -7.52 18.59
CA GLY A 86 -20.19 -6.94 18.71
C GLY A 86 -19.50 -6.61 17.39
N THR A 87 -18.24 -6.19 17.45
CA THR A 87 -17.46 -5.78 16.27
C THR A 87 -16.22 -6.65 16.10
N SER A 88 -16.23 -7.50 15.08
CA SER A 88 -15.04 -8.28 14.70
C SER A 88 -14.12 -7.46 13.79
N LYS A 89 -12.81 -7.57 14.01
CA LYS A 89 -11.78 -6.82 13.26
C LYS A 89 -10.67 -7.74 12.83
N VAL A 90 -10.21 -7.58 11.59
CA VAL A 90 -9.01 -8.24 11.09
C VAL A 90 -8.01 -7.16 10.69
N THR A 91 -6.85 -7.17 11.36
CA THR A 91 -5.74 -6.25 11.09
C THR A 91 -4.60 -7.01 10.44
N LEU A 92 -4.13 -6.51 9.30
CA LEU A 92 -3.09 -7.10 8.47
C LEU A 92 -1.96 -6.08 8.30
N ASN A 93 -0.77 -6.44 8.77
CA ASN A 93 0.42 -5.61 8.70
C ASN A 93 1.33 -6.09 7.57
N TYR A 94 1.67 -5.17 6.68
CA TYR A 94 2.48 -5.42 5.50
C TYR A 94 3.74 -4.55 5.49
N ILE A 95 4.82 -5.10 4.95
CA ILE A 95 5.89 -4.31 4.35
C ILE A 95 5.52 -4.09 2.88
N GLU A 96 5.19 -2.86 2.54
CA GLU A 96 4.74 -2.44 1.22
C GLU A 96 5.84 -1.68 0.48
N ILE A 97 6.06 -2.06 -0.77
CA ILE A 97 6.98 -1.44 -1.70
C ILE A 97 6.13 -0.83 -2.83
N PRO A 98 5.71 0.44 -2.69
CA PRO A 98 5.08 1.17 -3.78
C PRO A 98 6.12 1.63 -4.80
N VAL A 99 5.75 1.62 -6.07
CA VAL A 99 6.56 2.12 -7.18
C VAL A 99 5.71 3.10 -7.97
N ASN A 100 5.73 4.38 -7.60
CA ASN A 100 4.82 5.38 -8.18
C ASN A 100 5.50 6.18 -9.30
N PHE A 101 4.71 6.57 -10.30
CA PHE A 101 5.09 7.54 -11.32
C PHE A 101 4.21 8.77 -11.16
N LEU A 102 4.82 9.92 -10.94
CA LEU A 102 4.16 11.17 -10.62
C LEU A 102 4.44 12.21 -11.69
N TYR A 103 3.39 12.92 -12.07
CA TYR A 103 3.48 14.16 -12.83
C TYR A 103 3.31 15.34 -11.89
N LYS A 104 4.23 16.29 -11.93
CA LYS A 104 4.31 17.47 -11.06
C LYS A 104 4.15 18.73 -11.88
N VAL A 105 3.20 19.57 -11.48
CA VAL A 105 2.89 20.85 -12.11
C VAL A 105 3.16 21.97 -11.10
N PRO A 106 4.03 22.94 -11.42
CA PRO A 106 4.22 24.12 -10.60
C PRO A 106 2.89 24.83 -10.35
N ALA A 107 2.59 25.13 -9.10
CA ALA A 107 1.37 25.81 -8.69
C ALA A 107 1.68 26.66 -7.46
N GLY A 108 1.69 27.99 -7.61
CA GLY A 108 2.06 28.92 -6.54
C GLY A 108 3.45 28.62 -5.97
N ASP A 109 3.53 28.50 -4.65
CA ASP A 109 4.78 28.24 -3.90
C ASP A 109 5.15 26.74 -3.83
N GLY A 110 4.61 25.90 -4.71
CA GLY A 110 4.82 24.46 -4.69
C GLY A 110 4.53 23.78 -6.02
N LYS A 111 4.30 22.48 -5.95
CA LYS A 111 3.96 21.62 -7.08
C LYS A 111 2.73 20.78 -6.72
N VAL A 112 1.65 20.93 -7.48
CA VAL A 112 0.57 19.93 -7.49
C VAL A 112 1.11 18.70 -8.17
N PHE A 113 0.82 17.51 -7.66
CA PHE A 113 1.20 16.27 -8.30
C PHE A 113 0.05 15.28 -8.35
N PHE A 114 0.08 14.44 -9.37
CA PHE A 114 -0.82 13.30 -9.51
C PHE A 114 -0.12 12.18 -10.26
N GLY A 115 -0.60 10.96 -10.07
CA GLY A 115 -0.03 9.81 -10.71
C GLY A 115 -0.44 8.53 -10.01
N GLY A 116 0.42 7.54 -10.06
CA GLY A 116 0.13 6.23 -9.53
C GLY A 116 1.16 5.19 -9.95
N GLY A 117 0.96 3.97 -9.50
CA GLY A 117 1.84 2.87 -9.89
C GLY A 117 1.55 1.61 -9.09
N PRO A 118 2.22 0.49 -9.43
CA PRO A 118 2.02 -0.76 -8.73
C PRO A 118 2.56 -0.70 -7.29
N TYR A 119 1.99 -1.52 -6.43
CA TYR A 119 2.55 -1.83 -5.12
C TYR A 119 2.68 -3.34 -4.93
N PHE A 120 3.68 -3.73 -4.14
CA PHE A 120 3.86 -5.08 -3.64
C PHE A 120 3.92 -5.05 -2.12
N GLY A 121 3.07 -5.81 -1.44
CA GLY A 121 2.97 -5.91 0.00
C GLY A 121 3.22 -7.34 0.47
N TYR A 122 4.21 -7.50 1.35
CA TYR A 122 4.46 -8.77 2.02
C TYR A 122 3.96 -8.72 3.46
N GLY A 123 3.01 -9.60 3.78
CA GLY A 123 2.41 -9.73 5.10
C GLY A 123 3.44 -10.23 6.12
N ILE A 124 3.55 -9.53 7.24
CA ILE A 124 4.52 -9.84 8.31
C ILE A 124 3.83 -10.17 9.64
N SER A 125 2.60 -9.69 9.85
CA SER A 125 1.81 -9.97 11.03
C SER A 125 0.33 -9.78 10.73
N ALA A 126 -0.50 -10.70 11.20
CA ALA A 126 -1.94 -10.59 11.14
C ALA A 126 -2.52 -10.83 12.55
N SER A 127 -3.63 -10.18 12.85
CA SER A 127 -4.34 -10.35 14.12
C SER A 127 -5.84 -10.15 13.93
N GLY A 128 -6.62 -11.00 14.57
CA GLY A 128 -8.07 -10.94 14.64
C GLY A 128 -8.54 -10.43 16.00
N THR A 129 -9.72 -9.84 16.03
CA THR A 129 -10.47 -9.58 17.25
C THR A 129 -11.90 -10.02 16.97
N ASP A 130 -12.44 -10.89 17.81
CA ASP A 130 -13.81 -11.38 17.69
C ASP A 130 -14.84 -10.31 18.13
N ALA A 131 -16.13 -10.66 18.12
CA ALA A 131 -17.19 -9.75 18.53
C ALA A 131 -17.13 -9.39 20.03
N ASP A 132 -16.60 -10.28 20.87
CA ASP A 132 -16.48 -10.13 22.32
C ASP A 132 -15.21 -9.36 22.74
N GLY A 133 -14.33 -9.05 21.79
CA GLY A 133 -13.07 -8.34 22.02
C GLY A 133 -11.88 -9.26 22.34
N THR A 134 -12.06 -10.58 22.26
CA THR A 134 -10.98 -11.56 22.39
C THR A 134 -10.06 -11.47 21.19
N LYS A 135 -8.75 -11.44 21.46
CA LYS A 135 -7.74 -11.41 20.40
C LYS A 135 -7.54 -12.83 19.86
N GLU A 136 -7.73 -12.99 18.57
CA GLU A 136 -7.40 -14.22 17.85
C GLU A 136 -6.10 -14.03 17.06
N THR A 137 -5.28 -15.08 17.03
CA THR A 137 -4.06 -15.05 16.22
C THR A 137 -4.43 -15.45 14.80
N VAL A 138 -4.26 -14.51 13.87
CA VAL A 138 -4.42 -14.78 12.43
C VAL A 138 -3.04 -14.99 11.85
N HIS A 139 -2.87 -16.01 11.02
CA HIS A 139 -1.58 -16.32 10.41
C HIS A 139 -1.59 -16.01 8.91
N PHE A 140 -0.41 -15.66 8.39
CA PHE A 140 -0.18 -15.66 6.96
C PHE A 140 0.31 -17.05 6.56
N GLY A 141 -0.34 -17.65 5.58
CA GLY A 141 -0.09 -19.05 5.23
C GLY A 141 -0.95 -19.56 4.09
N SER A 142 -1.05 -20.89 4.00
CA SER A 142 -1.71 -21.60 2.90
C SER A 142 -2.86 -22.50 3.37
N THR A 143 -3.19 -22.49 4.66
CA THR A 143 -4.37 -23.19 5.17
C THR A 143 -5.63 -22.36 4.91
N SER A 144 -6.81 -22.98 4.96
CA SER A 144 -8.09 -22.29 4.71
C SER A 144 -8.39 -21.17 5.71
N GLU A 145 -7.83 -21.23 6.91
CA GLU A 145 -7.97 -20.22 7.97
C GLU A 145 -6.92 -19.09 7.88
N ASP A 146 -5.88 -19.29 7.06
CA ASP A 146 -4.80 -18.32 6.88
C ASP A 146 -5.15 -17.24 5.86
N VAL A 147 -4.54 -16.08 6.04
CA VAL A 147 -4.51 -15.04 5.01
C VAL A 147 -3.40 -15.34 4.00
N LYS A 148 -3.74 -15.32 2.72
CA LYS A 148 -2.77 -15.55 1.64
C LYS A 148 -1.84 -14.34 1.47
N ASN A 149 -0.56 -14.63 1.26
CA ASN A 149 0.52 -13.65 1.05
C ASN A 149 1.14 -13.95 -0.34
N PRO A 150 1.47 -12.97 -1.21
CA PRO A 150 1.49 -11.50 -1.04
C PRO A 150 0.23 -10.74 -1.45
N ASP A 151 0.11 -9.50 -0.95
CA ASP A 151 -0.81 -8.47 -1.45
C ASP A 151 -0.12 -7.67 -2.57
N TYR A 152 -0.79 -7.42 -3.67
CA TYR A 152 -0.28 -6.57 -4.74
C TYR A 152 -1.43 -5.89 -5.45
N GLY A 153 -1.16 -4.72 -6.01
CA GLY A 153 -2.19 -3.92 -6.66
C GLY A 153 -1.64 -2.65 -7.28
N VAL A 154 -2.54 -1.70 -7.49
CA VAL A 154 -2.23 -0.40 -8.09
C VAL A 154 -2.68 0.73 -7.18
N ASN A 155 -1.85 1.75 -7.07
CA ASN A 155 -2.11 2.99 -6.35
C ASN A 155 -2.38 4.11 -7.34
N PHE A 156 -3.32 4.97 -6.99
CA PHE A 156 -3.56 6.27 -7.63
C PHE A 156 -3.42 7.33 -6.56
N LEU A 157 -2.61 8.36 -6.81
CA LEU A 157 -2.35 9.36 -5.80
C LEU A 157 -2.30 10.76 -6.39
N ALA A 158 -2.74 11.73 -5.61
CA ALA A 158 -2.71 13.13 -5.94
C ALA A 158 -2.39 13.94 -4.67
N GLY A 159 -1.81 15.11 -4.85
CA GLY A 159 -1.35 15.90 -3.71
C GLY A 159 -0.71 17.22 -4.08
N TYR A 160 -0.17 17.86 -3.06
CA TYR A 160 0.54 19.13 -3.17
C TYR A 160 1.85 19.05 -2.39
N GLN A 161 2.95 19.38 -3.06
CA GLN A 161 4.30 19.45 -2.49
C GLN A 161 4.71 20.92 -2.35
N PHE A 162 4.94 21.36 -1.13
CA PHE A 162 5.40 22.71 -0.80
C PHE A 162 6.90 22.88 -1.09
N SER A 163 7.32 24.11 -1.40
CA SER A 163 8.74 24.42 -1.62
C SER A 163 9.64 24.11 -0.42
N GLN A 164 9.08 24.06 0.79
CA GLN A 164 9.81 23.73 2.02
C GLN A 164 10.06 22.22 2.20
N GLY A 165 9.63 21.38 1.25
CA GLY A 165 9.86 19.92 1.27
C GLY A 165 8.71 19.10 1.85
N PHE A 166 7.70 19.73 2.46
CA PHE A 166 6.48 19.04 2.89
C PHE A 166 5.60 18.66 1.69
N ALA A 167 4.86 17.57 1.79
CA ALA A 167 3.86 17.18 0.82
C ALA A 167 2.65 16.54 1.48
N LEU A 168 1.45 16.95 1.06
CA LEU A 168 0.20 16.30 1.43
C LEU A 168 -0.29 15.47 0.24
N ASN A 169 -0.72 14.24 0.48
CA ASN A 169 -1.30 13.41 -0.57
C ASN A 169 -2.49 12.59 -0.08
N ILE A 170 -3.41 12.38 -1.03
CA ILE A 170 -4.46 11.37 -0.97
C ILE A 170 -4.05 10.22 -1.89
N ASN A 171 -4.23 8.99 -1.43
CA ASN A 171 -3.90 7.78 -2.19
C ASN A 171 -5.07 6.81 -2.17
N TYR A 172 -5.46 6.31 -3.33
CA TYR A 172 -6.42 5.23 -3.49
C TYR A 172 -5.70 3.98 -4.02
N GLY A 173 -5.58 2.97 -3.16
CA GLY A 173 -4.97 1.68 -3.45
C GLY A 173 -6.03 0.62 -3.75
N LEU A 174 -5.96 0.05 -4.95
CA LEU A 174 -6.79 -1.06 -5.38
C LEU A 174 -5.97 -2.36 -5.38
N GLY A 175 -6.25 -3.24 -4.43
CA GLY A 175 -5.67 -4.57 -4.36
C GLY A 175 -6.21 -5.49 -5.44
N LEU A 176 -5.29 -6.20 -6.09
CA LEU A 176 -5.57 -7.15 -7.17
C LEU A 176 -5.36 -8.60 -6.73
N ALA A 177 -4.52 -8.83 -5.72
CA ALA A 177 -4.25 -10.12 -5.12
C ALA A 177 -5.49 -10.73 -4.45
N ASN A 178 -5.65 -12.05 -4.56
CA ASN A 178 -6.60 -12.79 -3.74
C ASN A 178 -5.95 -13.13 -2.39
N LEU A 179 -6.54 -12.63 -1.31
CA LEU A 179 -6.08 -12.86 0.05
C LEU A 179 -6.76 -14.08 0.72
N SER A 180 -7.75 -14.69 0.06
CA SER A 180 -8.35 -15.95 0.51
C SER A 180 -7.55 -17.16 0.02
N ASN A 181 -7.41 -18.17 0.87
CA ASN A 181 -7.10 -19.52 0.43
C ASN A 181 -8.40 -20.17 -0.04
N ASP A 182 -8.38 -20.85 -1.19
CA ASP A 182 -9.57 -21.54 -1.71
C ASP A 182 -9.88 -22.72 -0.79
N ASP A 183 -11.13 -22.84 -0.35
CA ASP A 183 -11.67 -24.07 0.20
C ASP A 183 -12.50 -24.76 -0.89
N ALA A 184 -12.41 -26.09 -0.97
CA ALA A 184 -12.79 -26.89 -2.13
C ALA A 184 -14.26 -26.65 -2.58
N GLY A 185 -14.45 -25.75 -3.56
CA GLY A 185 -15.73 -25.58 -4.27
C GLY A 185 -16.33 -24.18 -4.31
N VAL A 186 -15.80 -23.19 -3.56
CA VAL A 186 -16.32 -21.81 -3.58
C VAL A 186 -15.20 -20.86 -4.02
N ASN A 187 -15.35 -20.24 -5.21
CA ASN A 187 -14.40 -19.26 -5.75
C ASN A 187 -14.48 -17.92 -4.97
N LEU A 188 -13.98 -17.90 -3.73
CA LEU A 188 -13.96 -16.71 -2.89
C LEU A 188 -12.73 -15.86 -3.21
N LYS A 189 -12.98 -14.59 -3.59
CA LYS A 189 -11.92 -13.61 -3.84
C LYS A 189 -12.01 -12.50 -2.82
N THR A 190 -11.00 -12.39 -1.97
CA THR A 190 -10.86 -11.32 -0.99
C THR A 190 -9.78 -10.35 -1.46
N LYS A 191 -10.11 -9.06 -1.59
CA LYS A 191 -9.20 -8.02 -2.07
C LYS A 191 -9.17 -6.83 -1.11
N ASN A 192 -8.01 -6.22 -0.96
CA ASN A 192 -7.86 -4.96 -0.23
C ASN A 192 -8.30 -3.76 -1.08
N GLN A 193 -9.02 -2.83 -0.47
CA GLN A 193 -9.20 -1.47 -1.00
C GLN A 193 -8.82 -0.48 0.09
N VAL A 194 -7.94 0.47 -0.22
CA VAL A 194 -7.38 1.39 0.77
C VAL A 194 -7.48 2.82 0.28
N LEU A 195 -8.08 3.69 1.09
CA LEU A 195 -7.98 5.13 0.93
C LEU A 195 -7.06 5.67 2.01
N SER A 196 -6.02 6.40 1.64
CA SER A 196 -5.01 6.90 2.57
C SER A 196 -4.84 8.40 2.45
N PHE A 197 -4.55 9.03 3.59
CA PHE A 197 -4.13 10.43 3.68
C PHE A 197 -2.76 10.47 4.32
N SER A 198 -1.84 11.17 3.69
CA SER A 198 -0.42 11.14 4.09
C SER A 198 0.20 12.53 4.11
N LEU A 199 1.11 12.70 5.05
CA LEU A 199 2.10 13.76 5.08
C LEU A 199 3.46 13.16 4.72
N SER A 200 4.23 13.85 3.90
CA SER A 200 5.59 13.47 3.55
C SER A 200 6.52 14.66 3.71
N TYR A 201 7.78 14.39 4.06
CA TYR A 201 8.82 15.41 4.14
C TYR A 201 10.03 14.94 3.35
N PHE A 202 10.44 15.75 2.38
CA PHE A 202 11.57 15.52 1.50
C PHE A 202 12.79 16.31 1.98
N ILE A 203 13.86 15.59 2.28
CA ILE A 203 15.13 16.16 2.73
C ILE A 203 15.89 16.63 1.50
N LYS A 204 16.03 17.96 1.37
CA LYS A 204 16.79 18.61 0.31
C LYS A 204 18.28 18.68 0.62
#